data_AF-A0A7V3XF38-F1
#
_entry.id   AF-A0A7V3XF38-F1
#
_cell.length_a   1.000
_cell.length_b   1.000
_cell.length_c   1.000
_cell.angle_alpha   90.00
_cell.angle_beta   90.00
_cell.angle_gamma   90.00
#
_symmetry.space_group_name_H-M   'P 1'
#
loop_
_entity.id
_entity.type
_entity.pdbx_description
1 polymer ?
#
loop_
_entity_poly.entity_id
_entity_poly.type
_entity_poly.pdbx_seq_one_letter_code
_entity_poly.pdbx_strand_id
1 'polypeptide(L)'
;MGGLNFKVMAKDISEGYRLLNPHILKGFTPNDYKTLHHELTRVEQKQRSEQIPLGDIDALKTRNMKLQRISNALFMIRAGCKKQRIVL
;
A
#
# COMPACT_ATOMS: atom_id res chain seq x y z
N MET A 1 -13.99 18.27 -6.98
CA MET A 1 -12.87 17.42 -7.45
C MET A 1 -13.16 16.00 -6.99
N GLY A 2 -13.18 15.02 -7.89
CA GLY A 2 -13.43 13.62 -7.52
C GLY A 2 -12.39 13.16 -6.49
N GLY A 3 -12.85 12.83 -5.28
CA GLY A 3 -11.97 12.49 -4.17
C GLY A 3 -11.11 11.26 -4.47
N LEU A 4 -9.86 11.29 -4.04
CA LEU A 4 -8.97 10.12 -4.11
C LEU A 4 -9.61 8.95 -3.36
N ASN A 5 -9.85 7.84 -4.05
CA ASN A 5 -10.32 6.61 -3.42
C ASN A 5 -9.11 5.79 -2.95
N PHE A 6 -8.70 5.96 -1.69
CA PHE A 6 -7.51 5.30 -1.14
C PHE A 6 -7.63 3.77 -1.05
N LYS A 7 -8.85 3.24 -0.95
CA LYS A 7 -9.10 1.79 -1.00
C LYS A 7 -8.76 1.21 -2.38
N VAL A 8 -9.20 1.88 -3.45
CA VAL A 8 -8.84 1.51 -4.83
C VAL A 8 -7.35 1.68 -5.04
N MET A 9 -6.78 2.79 -4.58
CA MET A 9 -5.33 3.04 -4.68
C MET A 9 -4.48 1.96 -4.01
N ALA A 10 -4.84 1.53 -2.79
CA ALA A 10 -4.12 0.47 -2.08
C ALA A 10 -4.20 -0.87 -2.84
N LYS A 11 -5.36 -1.20 -3.42
CA LYS A 11 -5.53 -2.37 -4.29
C LYS A 11 -4.64 -2.26 -5.53
N ASP A 12 -4.69 -1.14 -6.24
CA ASP A 12 -3.88 -0.90 -7.45
C ASP A 12 -2.38 -1.02 -7.17
N ILE A 13 -1.92 -0.54 -6.02
CA ILE A 13 -0.52 -0.69 -5.57
C ILE A 13 -0.17 -2.16 -5.37
N SER A 14 -1.03 -2.94 -4.68
CA SER A 14 -0.78 -4.37 -4.45
C SER A 14 -0.69 -5.15 -5.76
N GLU A 15 -1.59 -4.88 -6.70
CA GLU A 15 -1.62 -5.54 -8.01
C GLU A 15 -0.54 -5.02 -8.97
N GLY A 16 0.09 -3.88 -8.66
CA GLY A 16 1.16 -3.28 -9.47
C GLY A 16 0.67 -2.35 -10.58
N TYR A 17 -0.62 -1.99 -10.60
CA TYR A 17 -1.18 -1.00 -11.53
C TYR A 17 -0.78 0.43 -11.19
N ARG A 18 -0.34 0.67 -9.95
CA ARG A 18 0.09 1.99 -9.49
C ARG A 18 1.34 1.90 -8.62
N LEU A 19 2.28 2.80 -8.88
CA LEU A 19 3.45 2.98 -8.03
C LEU A 19 3.29 4.25 -7.18
N LEU A 20 3.60 4.14 -5.90
CA LEU A 20 3.69 5.29 -5.03
C LEU A 20 5.03 5.99 -5.27
N ASN A 21 5.02 7.31 -5.42
CA ASN A 21 6.23 8.10 -5.61
C ASN A 21 6.15 9.41 -4.81
N PRO A 22 7.30 10.09 -4.58
CA PRO A 22 7.31 11.33 -3.81
C PRO A 22 6.47 12.45 -4.43
N HIS A 23 6.28 12.46 -5.76
CA HIS A 23 5.50 13.49 -6.44
C HIS A 23 4.01 13.39 -6.10
N ILE A 24 3.44 12.17 -6.11
CA ILE A 24 2.06 11.90 -5.69
C ILE A 24 1.87 12.30 -4.22
N LEU A 25 2.84 11.95 -3.36
CA LEU A 25 2.77 12.19 -1.92
C LEU A 25 2.81 13.68 -1.54
N LYS A 26 3.37 14.57 -2.37
CA LYS A 26 3.39 16.01 -2.09
C LYS A 26 2.00 16.64 -2.04
N GLY A 27 1.03 16.06 -2.74
CA GLY A 27 -0.36 16.55 -2.75
C GLY A 27 -1.22 16.01 -1.62
N PHE A 28 -0.69 15.15 -0.75
CA PHE A 28 -1.47 14.50 0.30
C PHE A 28 -1.57 15.39 1.53
N THR A 29 -2.79 15.50 2.05
CA THR A 29 -3.05 16.03 3.39
C THR A 29 -2.61 15.03 4.47
N PRO A 30 -2.46 15.46 5.73
CA PRO A 30 -2.22 14.52 6.84
C PRO A 30 -3.27 13.42 6.95
N ASN A 31 -4.53 13.71 6.61
CA ASN A 31 -5.58 12.71 6.59
C ASN A 31 -5.37 11.69 5.47
N ASP A 32 -4.99 12.14 4.27
CA ASP A 32 -4.71 11.25 3.13
C ASP A 32 -3.60 10.24 3.44
N TYR A 33 -2.53 10.69 4.12
CA TYR A 33 -1.46 9.82 4.59
C TYR A 33 -1.98 8.72 5.54
N LYS A 34 -2.79 9.10 6.53
CA LYS A 34 -3.39 8.15 7.49
C LYS A 34 -4.34 7.18 6.81
N THR A 35 -5.21 7.69 5.94
CA THR A 35 -6.19 6.85 5.22
C THR A 35 -5.49 5.87 4.28
N LEU A 36 -4.50 6.31 3.49
CA LEU A 36 -3.76 5.37 2.63
C LEU A 36 -2.94 4.37 3.45
N HIS A 37 -2.31 4.80 4.55
CA HIS A 37 -1.60 3.88 5.46
C HIS A 37 -2.54 2.79 5.98
N HIS A 38 -3.72 3.17 6.47
CA HIS A 38 -4.73 2.23 6.97
C HIS A 38 -5.16 1.23 5.90
N GLU A 39 -5.52 1.70 4.69
CA GLU A 39 -5.94 0.82 3.60
C GLU A 39 -4.81 -0.10 3.13
N LEU A 40 -3.55 0.37 3.06
CA LEU A 40 -2.41 -0.47 2.74
C LEU A 40 -2.18 -1.56 3.79
N THR A 41 -2.25 -1.23 5.09
CA THR A 41 -2.12 -2.22 6.18
C THR A 41 -3.25 -3.24 6.13
N ARG A 42 -4.48 -2.81 5.83
CA ARG A 42 -5.62 -3.71 5.67
C ARG A 42 -5.41 -4.68 4.51
N VAL A 43 -4.93 -4.19 3.36
CA VAL A 43 -4.62 -5.05 2.21
C VAL A 43 -3.46 -6.00 2.54
N GLU A 44 -2.42 -5.53 3.25
CA GLU A 44 -1.30 -6.37 3.70
C GLU A 44 -1.78 -7.53 4.56
N GLN A 45 -2.59 -7.26 5.58
CA GLN A 45 -3.16 -8.28 6.46
C GLN A 45 -3.96 -9.30 5.66
N LYS A 46 -4.81 -8.84 4.72
CA LYS A 46 -5.56 -9.74 3.84
C LYS A 46 -4.65 -10.65 3.02
N GLN A 47 -3.57 -10.12 2.44
CA GLN A 47 -2.60 -10.93 1.69
C GLN A 47 -1.91 -11.95 2.61
N ARG A 48 -1.52 -11.56 3.83
CA ARG A 48 -0.86 -12.46 4.80
C ARG A 48 -1.78 -13.58 5.29
N SER A 49 -3.08 -13.31 5.43
CA SER A 49 -4.08 -14.30 5.85
C SER A 49 -4.52 -15.25 4.74
N GLU A 50 -4.11 -15.02 3.49
CA GLU A 50 -4.41 -15.90 2.38
C GLU A 50 -3.69 -17.26 2.54
N GLN A 51 -4.47 -18.33 2.65
CA GLN A 51 -3.93 -19.69 2.64
C GLN A 51 -3.54 -20.05 1.21
N ILE A 52 -2.29 -20.46 1.02
CA ILE A 52 -1.76 -20.90 -0.27
C ILE A 52 -1.52 -22.41 -0.19
N PRO A 53 -2.07 -23.20 -1.13
CA PRO A 53 -1.79 -24.63 -1.20
C PRO A 53 -0.28 -24.91 -1.32
N LEU A 54 0.21 -25.93 -0.62
CA LEU A 54 1.65 -26.23 -0.49
C LEU A 54 2.36 -26.55 -1.83
N GLY A 55 1.61 -26.86 -2.89
CA GLY A 55 2.15 -27.11 -4.24
C GLY A 55 2.07 -25.92 -5.20
N ASP A 56 1.38 -24.83 -4.83
CA ASP A 56 1.15 -23.71 -5.74
C ASP A 56 2.23 -22.63 -5.57
N ILE A 57 3.39 -22.92 -6.19
CA ILE A 57 4.57 -22.05 -6.15
C ILE A 57 4.26 -20.69 -6.80
N ASP A 58 3.43 -20.66 -7.84
CA ASP A 58 3.13 -19.44 -8.59
C ASP A 58 2.17 -18.52 -7.81
N ALA A 59 1.18 -19.08 -7.11
CA ALA A 59 0.39 -18.33 -6.15
C ALA A 59 1.25 -17.77 -5.01
N LEU A 60 2.20 -18.57 -4.50
CA LEU A 60 3.13 -18.12 -3.45
C LEU A 60 3.98 -16.93 -3.93
N LYS A 61 4.59 -17.04 -5.12
CA LYS A 61 5.36 -15.94 -5.73
C LYS A 61 4.49 -14.70 -5.92
N THR A 62 3.27 -14.87 -6.42
CA THR A 62 2.33 -13.77 -6.64
C THR A 62 2.01 -13.03 -5.34
N ARG A 63 1.65 -13.74 -4.27
CA ARG A 63 1.42 -13.14 -2.96
C ARG A 63 2.66 -12.40 -2.45
N ASN A 64 3.85 -13.00 -2.59
CA ASN A 64 5.09 -12.37 -2.14
C ASN A 64 5.39 -11.08 -2.90
N MET A 65 5.15 -11.03 -4.22
CA MET A 65 5.27 -9.80 -5.00
C MET A 65 4.30 -8.72 -4.52
N LYS A 66 3.04 -9.09 -4.25
CA LYS A 66 2.03 -8.15 -3.71
C LYS A 66 2.48 -7.58 -2.36
N LEU A 67 2.94 -8.44 -1.45
CA LEU A 67 3.46 -8.04 -0.13
C LEU A 67 4.68 -7.13 -0.24
N GLN A 68 5.59 -7.39 -1.18
CA GLN A 68 6.76 -6.54 -1.42
C GLN A 68 6.34 -5.14 -1.87
N ARG A 69 5.39 -5.03 -2.81
CA ARG A 69 4.87 -3.74 -3.27
C ARG A 69 4.20 -2.96 -2.13
N ILE A 70 3.37 -3.62 -1.33
CA ILE A 70 2.71 -3.00 -0.18
C ILE A 70 3.74 -2.52 0.85
N SER A 71 4.75 -3.34 1.15
CA SER A 71 5.84 -2.99 2.08
C SER A 71 6.60 -1.75 1.60
N ASN A 72 6.93 -1.68 0.31
CA ASN A 72 7.59 -0.52 -0.28
C ASN A 72 6.70 0.74 -0.18
N ALA A 73 5.41 0.62 -0.46
CA ALA A 73 4.48 1.75 -0.35
C ALA A 73 4.36 2.25 1.10
N LEU A 74 4.23 1.34 2.07
CA LEU A 74 4.19 1.68 3.50
C LEU A 74 5.49 2.38 3.96
N PHE A 75 6.65 1.91 3.48
CA PHE A 75 7.92 2.58 3.75
C PHE A 75 7.92 4.03 3.24
N MET A 76 7.45 4.26 2.01
CA MET A 76 7.39 5.60 1.43
C MET A 76 6.40 6.52 2.16
N ILE A 77 5.26 5.98 2.61
CA ILE A 77 4.30 6.70 3.43
C ILE A 77 4.94 7.15 4.74
N ARG A 78 5.57 6.23 5.48
CA ARG A 78 6.27 6.56 6.74
C ARG A 78 7.37 7.59 6.54
N ALA A 79 8.14 7.46 5.46
CA ALA A 79 9.17 8.45 5.10
C ALA A 79 8.57 9.83 4.79
N GLY A 80 7.44 9.88 4.09
CA GLY A 80 6.70 11.11 3.81
C GLY A 80 6.17 11.77 5.08
N CYS A 81 5.53 10.99 5.96
CA CYS A 81 5.02 11.46 7.24
C CYS A 81 6.12 12.03 8.12
N LYS A 82 7.27 11.35 8.22
CA LYS A 82 8.43 11.85 8.97
C LYS A 82 8.92 13.21 8.47
N LYS A 83 8.97 13.42 7.15
CA LYS A 83 9.37 14.71 6.55
C LYS A 83 8.37 15.83 6.85
N GLN A 84 7.08 15.51 6.89
CA GLN A 84 6.00 16.48 7.11
C GLN A 84 5.56 16.59 8.58
N ARG A 85 6.23 15.88 9.49
CA ARG A 85 5.86 15.78 10.93
C ARG A 85 4.42 15.32 11.16
N ILE A 86 3.93 14.42 10.31
CA ILE A 86 2.64 13.77 10.45
C ILE A 86 2.79 12.52 11.32
N VAL A 87 1.92 12.35 12.30
CA VAL A 87 1.81 11.12 13.11
C VAL A 87 0.87 10.15 12.40
N LEU A 88 1.32 8.91 12.18
CA LEU A 88 0.55 7.82 11.54
C LEU A 88 -0.24 7.01 12.57
#